data_AF-A0A3D4FWD2-F1
#
_entry.id   AF-A0A3D4FWD2-F1
#
_cell.length_a   1.000
_cell.length_b   1.000
_cell.length_c   1.000
_cell.angle_alpha   90.00
_cell.angle_beta   90.00
_cell.angle_gamma   90.00
#
_symmetry.space_group_name_H-M   'P 1'
#
loop_
_entity.id
_entity.type
_entity.pdbx_description
1 polymer ?
#
loop_
_entity_poly.entity_id
_entity_poly.type
_entity_poly.pdbx_seq_one_letter_code
_entity_poly.pdbx_strand_id
1 'polypeptide(L)'
;FETQLDAYVEVQEALAADNFEVARTQLAEFSKITDTTTRALTETALSAPNIEALRSNFKPLSESLLAQNLPQGFARAYCPMYDNGSSWIQRDGPVRNPYYGSFMLTCGVVDAAAGAHMDHTAQHGGTVFMAPDGFHHIEGVYPEPGVFRLYATDNYRAPVDTRGWSGRAVTEEEYDEDTDEFVEVSAVAFQPSPNGTYLEAVVPDYGGSTEVIAKVVFQEDFPAERFDFIFAELSAVAADVGTTPTSVAASLDAPEAVPLSQRILPDVPEDAPAIAAEIVIRDQQIQEMVERGAFTEIFIPALQAKELALALQQRGSDLSSAQNNRIRIAVRHLVRAAYLLDWYGDLGNKNDVDDAYGIFGASVSEIKTVYSETVGP
;
A
#
# COMPACT_ATOMS: atom_id res chain seq x y z
N PHE A 1 -5.24 2.71 -33.31
CA PHE A 1 -4.94 3.16 -31.95
C PHE A 1 -4.34 2.01 -31.15
N GLU A 2 -4.99 0.85 -31.06
CA GLU A 2 -4.45 -0.33 -30.36
C GLU A 2 -3.03 -0.74 -30.82
N THR A 3 -2.79 -0.87 -32.13
CA THR A 3 -1.43 -1.15 -32.67
C THR A 3 -0.38 -0.08 -32.30
N GLN A 4 -0.80 1.17 -32.18
CA GLN A 4 0.09 2.27 -31.77
C GLN A 4 0.39 2.14 -30.27
N LEU A 5 -0.61 1.76 -29.47
CA LEU A 5 -0.47 1.58 -28.03
C LEU A 5 0.41 0.38 -27.69
N ASP A 6 0.26 -0.75 -28.39
CA ASP A 6 1.17 -1.89 -28.27
C ASP A 6 2.62 -1.47 -28.52
N ALA A 7 2.89 -0.79 -29.65
CA ALA A 7 4.24 -0.35 -29.98
C ALA A 7 4.80 0.69 -28.99
N TYR A 8 3.94 1.54 -28.41
CA TYR A 8 4.34 2.46 -27.34
C TYR A 8 4.72 1.69 -26.05
N VAL A 9 3.94 0.68 -25.68
CA VAL A 9 4.19 -0.14 -24.50
C VAL A 9 5.49 -0.93 -24.63
N GLU A 10 5.86 -1.39 -25.84
CA GLU A 10 7.19 -2.00 -26.06
C GLU A 10 8.35 -1.03 -25.74
N VAL A 11 8.18 0.28 -25.98
CA VAL A 11 9.16 1.30 -25.56
C VAL A 11 9.18 1.42 -24.03
N GLN A 12 7.99 1.50 -23.42
CA GLN A 12 7.83 1.64 -21.98
C GLN A 12 8.43 0.45 -21.22
N GLU A 13 8.17 -0.79 -21.64
CA GLU A 13 8.71 -2.00 -21.02
C GLU A 13 10.23 -2.07 -21.16
N ALA A 14 10.78 -1.70 -22.32
CA ALA A 14 12.22 -1.64 -22.51
C ALA A 14 12.90 -0.60 -21.60
N LEU A 15 12.25 0.55 -21.37
CA LEU A 15 12.71 1.55 -20.40
C LEU A 15 12.60 1.05 -18.96
N ALA A 16 11.53 0.34 -18.62
CA ALA A 16 11.33 -0.27 -17.31
C ALA A 16 12.37 -1.38 -17.03
N ALA A 17 12.85 -2.06 -18.07
CA ALA A 17 13.89 -3.08 -18.01
C ALA A 17 15.34 -2.54 -18.15
N ASP A 18 15.54 -1.21 -18.04
CA ASP A 18 16.84 -0.55 -18.21
C ASP A 18 17.54 -0.80 -19.56
N ASN A 19 16.79 -1.21 -20.59
CA ASN A 19 17.36 -1.61 -21.87
C ASN A 19 17.32 -0.46 -22.89
N PHE A 20 18.36 0.39 -22.83
CA PHE A 20 18.47 1.58 -23.68
C PHE A 20 18.40 1.29 -25.19
N GLU A 21 19.11 0.26 -25.67
CA GLU A 21 19.18 -0.05 -27.11
C GLU A 21 17.87 -0.62 -27.65
N VAL A 22 17.18 -1.46 -26.86
CA VAL A 22 15.85 -1.96 -27.22
C VAL A 22 14.84 -0.81 -27.19
N ALA A 23 14.86 0.04 -26.15
CA ALA A 23 13.96 1.19 -26.06
C ALA A 23 14.10 2.12 -27.28
N ARG A 24 15.33 2.41 -27.73
CA ARG A 24 15.56 3.21 -28.94
C ARG A 24 15.06 2.54 -30.22
N THR A 25 15.26 1.23 -30.33
CA THR A 25 14.80 0.46 -31.49
C THR A 25 13.28 0.47 -31.57
N GLN A 26 12.60 0.16 -30.45
CA GLN A 26 11.15 0.20 -30.38
C GLN A 26 10.60 1.61 -30.61
N LEU A 27 11.26 2.64 -30.08
CA LEU A 27 10.86 4.03 -30.29
C LEU A 27 10.99 4.45 -31.76
N ALA A 28 11.99 3.95 -32.48
CA ALA A 28 12.15 4.18 -33.90
C ALA A 28 11.05 3.50 -34.73
N GLU A 29 10.61 2.29 -34.34
CA GLU A 29 9.47 1.64 -34.97
C GLU A 29 8.15 2.36 -34.67
N PHE A 30 7.93 2.74 -33.41
CA PHE A 30 6.77 3.52 -32.99
C PHE A 30 6.66 4.86 -33.73
N SER A 31 7.78 5.54 -33.97
CA SER A 31 7.87 6.80 -34.74
C SER A 31 7.31 6.69 -36.17
N LYS A 32 7.40 5.50 -36.79
CA LYS A 32 6.93 5.26 -38.16
C LYS A 32 5.40 5.17 -38.26
N ILE A 33 4.74 4.77 -37.19
CA ILE A 33 3.30 4.44 -37.19
C ILE A 33 2.42 5.49 -36.50
N THR A 34 3.02 6.55 -35.97
CA THR A 34 2.31 7.59 -35.21
C THR A 34 1.99 8.84 -36.04
N ASP A 35 1.11 9.71 -35.54
CA ASP A 35 0.80 11.02 -36.15
C ASP A 35 1.98 12.01 -36.07
N THR A 36 1.90 13.12 -36.80
CA THR A 36 2.98 14.11 -36.91
C THR A 36 3.37 14.73 -35.58
N THR A 37 2.41 14.99 -34.68
CA THR A 37 2.70 15.63 -33.38
C THR A 37 3.45 14.67 -32.48
N THR A 38 2.96 13.44 -32.37
CA THR A 38 3.63 12.39 -31.58
C THR A 38 4.99 12.03 -32.18
N ARG A 39 5.13 12.05 -33.51
CA ARG A 39 6.42 11.79 -34.20
C ARG A 39 7.50 12.82 -33.82
N ALA A 40 7.15 14.08 -33.65
CA ALA A 40 8.11 15.09 -33.21
C ALA A 40 8.66 14.80 -31.79
N LEU A 41 7.82 14.27 -30.91
CA LEU A 41 8.20 13.85 -29.56
C LEU A 41 9.10 12.60 -29.59
N THR A 42 8.78 11.63 -30.43
CA THR A 42 9.61 10.42 -30.60
C THR A 42 10.98 10.75 -31.19
N GLU A 43 11.06 11.64 -32.19
CA GLU A 43 12.33 12.10 -32.77
C GLU A 43 13.19 12.83 -31.74
N THR A 44 12.58 13.65 -30.88
CA THR A 44 13.28 14.30 -29.76
C THR A 44 13.83 13.26 -28.79
N ALA A 45 13.01 12.27 -28.40
CA ALA A 45 13.45 11.19 -27.54
C ALA A 45 14.57 10.33 -28.15
N LEU A 46 14.52 10.03 -29.45
CA LEU A 46 15.57 9.26 -30.17
C LEU A 46 16.94 9.94 -30.19
N SER A 47 16.99 11.26 -30.01
CA SER A 47 18.22 12.06 -29.93
C SER A 47 18.92 11.96 -28.57
N ALA A 48 18.30 11.32 -27.59
CA ALA A 48 18.86 11.15 -26.25
C ALA A 48 20.19 10.38 -26.29
N PRO A 49 21.26 10.89 -25.63
CA PRO A 49 22.57 10.24 -25.63
C PRO A 49 22.69 9.06 -24.67
N ASN A 50 21.76 8.92 -23.72
CA ASN A 50 21.76 7.89 -22.68
C ASN A 50 20.33 7.62 -22.18
N ILE A 51 20.18 6.63 -21.30
CA ILE A 51 18.87 6.18 -20.82
C ILE A 51 18.18 7.24 -19.94
N GLU A 52 18.93 8.00 -19.15
CA GLU A 52 18.38 9.06 -18.31
C GLU A 52 17.76 10.18 -19.16
N ALA A 53 18.46 10.61 -20.22
CA ALA A 53 17.93 11.58 -21.16
C ALA A 53 16.76 11.01 -21.96
N LEU A 54 16.78 9.71 -22.29
CA LEU A 54 15.66 9.07 -22.99
C LEU A 54 14.41 9.04 -22.12
N ARG A 55 14.54 8.71 -20.83
CA ARG A 55 13.44 8.75 -19.85
C ARG A 55 12.86 10.14 -19.69
N SER A 56 13.73 11.15 -19.59
CA SER A 56 13.29 12.55 -19.52
C SER A 56 12.53 12.97 -20.78
N ASN A 57 13.00 12.55 -21.96
CA ASN A 57 12.35 12.87 -23.23
C ASN A 57 11.12 11.98 -23.52
N PHE A 58 11.00 10.83 -22.85
CA PHE A 58 9.84 9.95 -22.94
C PHE A 58 8.62 10.53 -22.23
N LYS A 59 8.81 11.32 -21.17
CA LYS A 59 7.69 11.92 -20.40
C LYS A 59 6.71 12.73 -21.28
N PRO A 60 7.14 13.70 -22.11
CA PRO A 60 6.20 14.42 -22.98
C PRO A 60 5.46 13.53 -23.99
N LEU A 61 6.12 12.47 -24.48
CA LEU A 61 5.50 11.47 -25.34
C LEU A 61 4.43 10.68 -24.58
N SER A 62 4.76 10.27 -23.37
CA SER A 62 3.85 9.56 -22.47
C SER A 62 2.59 10.37 -22.19
N GLU A 63 2.76 11.63 -21.83
CA GLU A 63 1.67 12.56 -21.51
C GLU A 63 0.73 12.83 -22.69
N SER A 64 1.27 12.87 -23.92
CA SER A 64 0.44 13.11 -25.12
C SER A 64 -0.56 11.98 -25.40
N LEU A 65 -0.30 10.77 -24.90
CA LEU A 65 -1.16 9.60 -25.12
C LEU A 65 -2.23 9.41 -24.02
N LEU A 66 -2.07 10.03 -22.84
CA LEU A 66 -2.94 9.82 -21.68
C LEU A 66 -4.40 10.24 -21.90
N ALA A 67 -4.62 11.24 -22.74
CA ALA A 67 -5.93 11.83 -23.01
C ALA A 67 -6.88 10.90 -23.81
N GLN A 68 -6.39 9.75 -24.29
CA GLN A 68 -7.16 8.83 -25.13
C GLN A 68 -7.86 7.76 -24.30
N ASN A 69 -9.06 7.32 -24.71
CA ASN A 69 -9.73 6.18 -24.08
C ASN A 69 -8.92 4.89 -24.29
N LEU A 70 -8.61 4.17 -23.22
CA LEU A 70 -7.80 2.96 -23.30
C LEU A 70 -8.67 1.74 -23.63
N PRO A 71 -8.23 0.86 -24.55
CA PRO A 71 -8.85 -0.45 -24.73
C PRO A 71 -8.59 -1.34 -23.50
N GLN A 72 -9.39 -2.41 -23.37
CA GLN A 72 -9.20 -3.42 -22.33
C GLN A 72 -7.79 -4.05 -22.43
N GLY A 73 -7.14 -4.31 -21.30
CA GLY A 73 -5.77 -4.83 -21.26
C GLY A 73 -4.68 -3.76 -21.12
N PHE A 74 -5.05 -2.49 -20.97
CA PHE A 74 -4.14 -1.37 -20.75
C PHE A 74 -4.61 -0.47 -19.62
N ALA A 75 -3.66 -0.04 -18.79
CA ALA A 75 -3.91 0.87 -17.68
C ALA A 75 -3.01 2.10 -17.75
N ARG A 76 -3.49 3.19 -17.14
CA ARG A 76 -2.63 4.34 -16.85
C ARG A 76 -1.90 4.07 -15.55
N ALA A 77 -0.68 4.54 -15.45
CA ALA A 77 0.07 4.53 -14.22
C ALA A 77 0.65 5.91 -13.94
N TYR A 78 0.98 6.17 -12.68
CA TYR A 78 1.48 7.44 -12.19
C TYR A 78 2.53 7.25 -11.12
N CYS A 79 3.67 7.92 -11.27
CA CYS A 79 4.73 7.98 -10.27
C CYS A 79 4.82 9.42 -9.76
N PRO A 80 4.55 9.69 -8.46
CA PRO A 80 4.60 11.05 -7.91
C PRO A 80 6.03 11.59 -7.75
N MET A 81 7.05 10.71 -7.78
CA MET A 81 8.44 11.07 -7.49
C MET A 81 9.22 11.58 -8.70
N TYR A 82 8.90 11.12 -9.91
CA TYR A 82 9.67 11.47 -11.10
C TYR A 82 9.21 12.83 -11.65
N ASP A 83 10.12 13.81 -11.63
CA ASP A 83 9.94 15.15 -12.23
C ASP A 83 8.59 15.82 -11.88
N ASN A 84 8.31 15.94 -10.58
CA ASN A 84 7.05 16.48 -10.03
C ASN A 84 5.78 15.70 -10.41
N GLY A 85 5.93 14.39 -10.66
CA GLY A 85 4.85 13.53 -11.09
C GLY A 85 4.92 13.22 -12.58
N SER A 86 4.85 11.94 -12.91
CA SER A 86 4.87 11.49 -14.31
C SER A 86 3.95 10.30 -14.51
N SER A 87 3.15 10.37 -15.57
CA SER A 87 2.18 9.35 -15.93
C SER A 87 2.56 8.61 -17.20
N TRP A 88 2.19 7.34 -17.30
CA TRP A 88 2.37 6.51 -18.48
C TRP A 88 1.22 5.56 -18.71
N ILE A 89 1.25 4.87 -19.86
CA ILE A 89 0.34 3.76 -20.15
C ILE A 89 1.17 2.48 -20.18
N GLN A 90 0.63 1.40 -19.63
CA GLN A 90 1.24 0.08 -19.65
C GLN A 90 0.17 -0.98 -19.92
N ARG A 91 0.58 -2.24 -20.09
CA ARG A 91 -0.38 -3.36 -20.03
C ARG A 91 -1.00 -3.42 -18.64
N ASP A 92 -2.26 -3.87 -18.57
CA ASP A 92 -2.91 -4.18 -17.30
C ASP A 92 -2.05 -5.17 -16.51
N GLY A 93 -1.84 -4.89 -15.22
CA GLY A 93 -0.95 -5.66 -14.36
C GLY A 93 -0.16 -4.79 -13.39
N PRO A 94 0.86 -5.36 -12.72
CA PRO A 94 1.76 -4.64 -11.83
C PRO A 94 2.37 -3.37 -12.44
N VAL A 95 2.65 -2.37 -11.60
CA VAL A 95 3.40 -1.17 -12.00
C VAL A 95 4.74 -1.59 -12.62
N ARG A 96 5.05 -1.06 -13.81
CA ARG A 96 6.37 -1.18 -14.44
C ARG A 96 6.90 0.22 -14.77
N ASN A 97 7.59 0.84 -13.84
CA ASN A 97 8.00 2.24 -13.93
C ASN A 97 9.10 2.44 -14.99
N PRO A 98 8.80 3.13 -16.12
CA PRO A 98 9.79 3.36 -17.17
C PRO A 98 10.86 4.39 -16.78
N TYR A 99 10.59 5.22 -15.77
CA TYR A 99 11.43 6.35 -15.40
C TYR A 99 12.53 5.99 -14.40
N TYR A 100 12.29 5.01 -13.54
CA TYR A 100 13.29 4.51 -12.59
C TYR A 100 13.84 3.12 -12.95
N GLY A 101 13.21 2.40 -13.89
CA GLY A 101 13.68 1.09 -14.31
C GLY A 101 13.64 0.07 -13.19
N SER A 102 14.59 -0.87 -13.20
CA SER A 102 14.72 -1.90 -12.17
C SER A 102 14.90 -1.36 -10.76
N PHE A 103 15.43 -0.13 -10.60
CA PHE A 103 15.68 0.48 -9.30
C PHE A 103 14.39 0.76 -8.50
N MET A 104 13.31 1.11 -9.19
CA MET A 104 11.99 1.32 -8.57
C MET A 104 10.88 0.83 -9.51
N LEU A 105 11.01 -0.41 -9.99
CA LEU A 105 10.15 -0.95 -11.04
C LEU A 105 8.67 -0.91 -10.66
N THR A 106 8.35 -1.21 -9.41
CA THR A 106 6.98 -1.25 -8.88
C THR A 106 6.53 0.10 -8.31
N CYS A 107 7.37 1.15 -8.35
CA CYS A 107 7.01 2.44 -7.79
C CYS A 107 6.04 3.20 -8.69
N GLY A 108 4.85 3.46 -8.18
CA GLY A 108 3.79 4.18 -8.83
C GLY A 108 2.44 3.61 -8.44
N VAL A 109 1.38 4.18 -8.98
CA VAL A 109 0.02 3.68 -8.84
C VAL A 109 -0.53 3.43 -10.24
N VAL A 110 -1.31 2.38 -10.42
CA VAL A 110 -2.04 2.11 -11.67
C VAL A 110 -3.49 2.57 -11.47
N ASP A 111 -4.01 3.38 -12.39
CA ASP A 111 -5.45 3.63 -12.53
C ASP A 111 -6.14 2.34 -13.02
N ALA A 112 -6.18 1.31 -12.19
CA ALA A 112 -7.32 0.40 -12.22
C ALA A 112 -8.49 1.20 -11.63
N ALA A 113 -9.67 1.13 -12.26
CA ALA A 113 -10.86 1.93 -11.94
C ALA A 113 -10.88 2.46 -10.50
N ALA A 114 -10.75 3.79 -10.31
CA ALA A 114 -10.70 4.43 -9.00
C ALA A 114 -11.79 3.86 -8.07
N GLY A 115 -11.36 3.08 -7.07
CA GLY A 115 -12.24 2.32 -6.18
C GLY A 115 -11.94 0.82 -6.09
N ALA A 116 -11.46 0.18 -7.17
CA ALA A 116 -11.21 -1.27 -7.16
C ALA A 116 -9.94 -1.64 -6.36
N HIS A 117 -8.90 -0.79 -6.43
CA HIS A 117 -7.73 -0.83 -5.55
C HIS A 117 -8.04 -0.34 -4.11
N MET A 118 -9.20 0.26 -3.86
CA MET A 118 -9.59 0.71 -2.52
C MET A 118 -10.51 -0.30 -1.82
N ASP A 119 -10.88 -1.39 -2.50
CA ASP A 119 -11.76 -2.41 -1.95
C ASP A 119 -10.95 -3.50 -1.23
N HIS A 120 -10.61 -3.22 0.02
CA HIS A 120 -9.95 -4.18 0.91
C HIS A 120 -10.97 -5.05 1.68
N THR A 121 -12.21 -5.18 1.18
CA THR A 121 -13.24 -5.99 1.83
C THR A 121 -12.93 -7.48 1.67
N ALA A 122 -12.88 -8.21 2.78
CA ALA A 122 -12.72 -9.67 2.80
C ALA A 122 -13.84 -10.39 2.03
N GLN A 123 -13.49 -11.32 1.14
CA GLN A 123 -14.46 -12.17 0.43
C GLN A 123 -14.69 -13.50 1.14
N HIS A 124 -13.73 -13.92 1.95
CA HIS A 124 -13.68 -15.21 2.63
C HIS A 124 -13.70 -15.07 4.16
N GLY A 125 -13.90 -13.84 4.67
CA GLY A 125 -13.93 -13.54 6.11
C GLY A 125 -12.55 -13.46 6.75
N GLY A 126 -11.50 -13.31 5.93
CA GLY A 126 -10.13 -13.14 6.37
C GLY A 126 -9.70 -11.67 6.48
N THR A 127 -8.38 -11.47 6.53
CA THR A 127 -7.76 -10.14 6.42
C THR A 127 -7.18 -9.98 5.02
N VAL A 128 -7.41 -8.84 4.39
CA VAL A 128 -6.94 -8.53 3.03
C VAL A 128 -5.79 -7.53 3.11
N PHE A 129 -4.71 -7.82 2.40
CA PHE A 129 -3.59 -6.91 2.16
C PHE A 129 -3.35 -6.72 0.66
N MET A 130 -2.70 -5.63 0.30
CA MET A 130 -2.18 -5.38 -1.04
C MET A 130 -0.77 -5.91 -1.18
N ALA A 131 -0.51 -6.64 -2.24
CA ALA A 131 0.85 -6.98 -2.62
C ALA A 131 1.62 -5.74 -3.07
N PRO A 132 2.96 -5.68 -2.86
CA PRO A 132 3.79 -4.54 -3.28
C PRO A 132 3.81 -4.27 -4.79
N ASP A 133 3.32 -5.21 -5.60
CA ASP A 133 3.15 -5.05 -7.03
C ASP A 133 1.95 -4.16 -7.42
N GLY A 134 1.12 -3.81 -6.43
CA GLY A 134 -0.07 -2.98 -6.58
C GLY A 134 -1.16 -3.64 -7.43
N PHE A 135 -1.12 -4.96 -7.57
CA PHE A 135 -2.04 -5.74 -8.40
C PHE A 135 -2.77 -6.84 -7.65
N HIS A 136 -2.07 -7.60 -6.81
CA HIS A 136 -2.68 -8.70 -6.08
C HIS A 136 -3.21 -8.23 -4.74
N HIS A 137 -4.48 -8.51 -4.47
CA HIS A 137 -4.99 -8.50 -3.10
C HIS A 137 -4.82 -9.90 -2.52
N ILE A 138 -4.20 -10.00 -1.37
CA ILE A 138 -3.91 -11.24 -0.66
C ILE A 138 -4.82 -11.33 0.56
N GLU A 139 -5.70 -12.34 0.59
CA GLU A 139 -6.60 -12.58 1.71
C GLU A 139 -6.15 -13.83 2.49
N GLY A 140 -5.68 -13.61 3.72
CA GLY A 140 -5.35 -14.68 4.67
C GLY A 140 -6.57 -15.08 5.48
N VAL A 141 -6.85 -16.38 5.55
CA VAL A 141 -8.06 -16.94 6.17
C VAL A 141 -7.65 -18.11 7.08
N TYR A 142 -8.15 -18.13 8.31
CA TYR A 142 -7.98 -19.22 9.25
C TYR A 142 -9.32 -19.89 9.57
N PRO A 143 -9.89 -20.68 8.64
CA PRO A 143 -11.28 -21.14 8.72
C PRO A 143 -11.52 -22.22 9.78
N GLU A 144 -10.50 -23.02 10.09
CA GLU A 144 -10.57 -24.13 11.02
C GLU A 144 -9.24 -24.23 11.79
N PRO A 145 -9.24 -24.77 13.02
CA PRO A 145 -8.01 -24.94 13.79
C PRO A 145 -6.95 -25.73 13.01
N GLY A 146 -5.78 -25.12 12.88
CA GLY A 146 -4.61 -25.67 12.18
C GLY A 146 -4.65 -25.55 10.65
N VAL A 147 -5.65 -24.90 10.07
CA VAL A 147 -5.76 -24.71 8.61
C VAL A 147 -5.62 -23.23 8.29
N PHE A 148 -4.56 -22.86 7.60
CA PHE A 148 -4.38 -21.51 7.07
C PHE A 148 -4.49 -21.52 5.54
N ARG A 149 -5.30 -20.62 4.98
CA ARG A 149 -5.49 -20.45 3.54
C ARG A 149 -5.14 -19.03 3.11
N LEU A 150 -4.59 -18.92 1.92
CA LEU A 150 -4.27 -17.65 1.28
C LEU A 150 -4.93 -17.61 -0.09
N TYR A 151 -5.86 -16.68 -0.24
CA TYR A 151 -6.56 -16.39 -1.48
C TYR A 151 -5.92 -15.18 -2.16
N ALA A 152 -6.01 -15.12 -3.48
CA ALA A 152 -5.53 -13.99 -4.25
C ALA A 152 -6.60 -13.52 -5.23
N THR A 153 -6.79 -12.22 -5.32
CA THR A 153 -7.58 -11.58 -6.36
C THR A 153 -6.79 -10.48 -7.04
N ASP A 154 -7.14 -10.16 -8.29
CA ASP A 154 -6.56 -9.03 -9.00
C ASP A 154 -7.13 -7.68 -8.50
N ASN A 155 -6.69 -6.59 -9.12
CA ASN A 155 -7.17 -5.24 -8.85
C ASN A 155 -8.67 -5.03 -9.13
N TYR A 156 -9.34 -5.96 -9.79
CA TYR A 156 -10.79 -5.94 -10.03
C TYR A 156 -11.53 -6.92 -9.10
N ARG A 157 -10.84 -7.44 -8.07
CA ARG A 157 -11.35 -8.41 -7.10
C ARG A 157 -11.75 -9.74 -7.75
N ALA A 158 -11.23 -10.05 -8.94
CA ALA A 158 -11.43 -11.33 -9.61
C ALA A 158 -10.37 -12.36 -9.15
N PRO A 159 -10.72 -13.65 -9.00
CA PRO A 159 -9.78 -14.66 -8.52
C PRO A 159 -8.54 -14.84 -9.40
N VAL A 160 -7.38 -14.99 -8.77
CA VAL A 160 -6.09 -15.28 -9.44
C VAL A 160 -5.72 -16.75 -9.26
N ASP A 161 -5.21 -17.37 -10.32
CA ASP A 161 -4.74 -18.76 -10.29
C ASP A 161 -3.38 -18.86 -9.57
N THR A 162 -3.37 -19.50 -8.40
CA THR A 162 -2.19 -19.59 -7.53
C THR A 162 -1.29 -20.79 -7.83
N ARG A 163 -1.59 -21.63 -8.82
CA ARG A 163 -0.81 -22.85 -9.10
C ARG A 163 0.63 -22.59 -9.54
N GLY A 164 0.88 -21.40 -10.10
CA GLY A 164 2.22 -20.95 -10.48
C GLY A 164 3.01 -20.34 -9.31
N TRP A 165 2.37 -20.14 -8.16
CA TRP A 165 3.00 -19.50 -7.01
C TRP A 165 3.68 -20.54 -6.12
N SER A 166 4.69 -20.09 -5.39
CA SER A 166 5.33 -20.88 -4.34
C SER A 166 5.42 -20.05 -3.06
N GLY A 167 5.71 -20.70 -1.94
CA GLY A 167 5.81 -19.99 -0.67
C GLY A 167 5.61 -20.90 0.53
N ARG A 168 5.53 -20.27 1.70
CA ARG A 168 5.36 -20.94 2.99
C ARG A 168 4.63 -20.07 4.00
N ALA A 169 3.93 -20.72 4.91
CA ALA A 169 3.44 -20.15 6.15
C ALA A 169 4.52 -20.30 7.21
N VAL A 170 5.14 -19.20 7.62
CA VAL A 170 6.06 -19.15 8.75
C VAL A 170 5.24 -18.94 10.02
N THR A 171 5.52 -19.75 11.03
CA THR A 171 4.74 -19.85 12.28
C THR A 171 5.57 -19.47 13.51
N GLU A 172 6.88 -19.33 13.32
CA GLU A 172 7.83 -18.91 14.35
C GLU A 172 9.05 -18.28 13.66
N GLU A 173 9.41 -17.07 14.08
CA GLU A 173 10.65 -16.39 13.72
C GLU A 173 11.36 -15.95 15.00
N GLU A 174 12.69 -15.92 14.96
CA GLU A 174 13.54 -15.36 16.00
C GLU A 174 14.35 -14.20 15.44
N TYR A 175 14.51 -13.14 16.21
CA TYR A 175 15.35 -12.01 15.84
C TYR A 175 16.82 -12.32 16.10
N ASP A 176 17.66 -12.20 15.07
CA ASP A 176 19.11 -12.32 15.15
C ASP A 176 19.75 -10.94 15.31
N GLU A 177 20.29 -10.67 16.50
CA GLU A 177 20.93 -9.39 16.84
C GLU A 177 22.21 -9.12 16.03
N ASP A 178 22.90 -10.16 15.54
CA ASP A 178 24.16 -10.02 14.81
C ASP A 178 23.92 -9.58 13.36
N THR A 179 22.82 -10.05 12.76
CA THR A 179 22.45 -9.71 11.36
C THR A 179 21.40 -8.64 11.25
N ASP A 180 20.71 -8.28 12.34
CA ASP A 180 19.54 -7.36 12.32
C ASP A 180 18.43 -7.91 11.41
N GLU A 181 18.21 -9.23 11.45
CA GLU A 181 17.24 -9.93 10.61
C GLU A 181 16.39 -10.92 11.43
N PHE A 182 15.15 -11.13 11.01
CA PHE A 182 14.30 -12.21 11.53
C PHE A 182 14.60 -13.52 10.77
N VAL A 183 14.97 -14.55 11.53
CA VAL A 183 15.29 -15.88 11.02
C VAL A 183 14.11 -16.82 11.27
N GLU A 184 13.76 -17.60 10.25
CA GLU A 184 12.64 -18.55 10.34
C GLU A 184 13.01 -19.78 11.14
N VAL A 185 12.26 -20.03 12.22
CA VAL A 185 12.43 -21.20 13.08
C VAL A 185 11.52 -22.34 12.64
N SER A 186 10.27 -22.01 12.29
CA SER A 186 9.27 -22.99 11.85
C SER A 186 8.45 -22.46 10.68
N ALA A 187 8.45 -23.21 9.57
CA ALA A 187 7.67 -22.88 8.38
C ALA A 187 7.10 -24.13 7.69
N VAL A 188 5.92 -23.97 7.10
CA VAL A 188 5.20 -25.02 6.37
C VAL A 188 4.97 -24.56 4.94
N ALA A 189 5.42 -25.35 3.96
CA ALA A 189 5.24 -25.02 2.55
C ALA A 189 3.75 -24.98 2.16
N PHE A 190 3.37 -24.00 1.35
CA PHE A 190 2.03 -23.93 0.80
C PHE A 190 1.79 -25.02 -0.23
N GLN A 191 0.56 -25.53 -0.25
CA GLN A 191 0.05 -26.40 -1.31
C GLN A 191 -1.09 -25.69 -2.04
N PRO A 192 -1.02 -25.53 -3.37
CA PRO A 192 -2.12 -24.96 -4.12
C PRO A 192 -3.32 -25.92 -4.10
N SER A 193 -4.52 -25.36 -3.98
CA SER A 193 -5.75 -26.12 -4.11
C SER A 193 -5.84 -26.75 -5.52
N PRO A 194 -6.53 -27.90 -5.69
CA PRO A 194 -6.60 -28.58 -7.00
C PRO A 194 -7.15 -27.70 -8.14
N ASN A 195 -8.00 -26.73 -7.81
CA ASN A 195 -8.60 -25.75 -8.72
C ASN A 195 -7.81 -24.43 -8.80
N GLY A 196 -6.71 -24.27 -8.05
CA GLY A 196 -5.84 -23.09 -8.08
C GLY A 196 -6.41 -21.83 -7.42
N THR A 197 -7.44 -21.96 -6.60
CA THR A 197 -8.14 -20.82 -6.00
C THR A 197 -7.49 -20.28 -4.73
N TYR A 198 -6.71 -21.10 -4.03
CA TYR A 198 -6.00 -20.71 -2.81
C TYR A 198 -4.74 -21.54 -2.62
N LEU A 199 -3.83 -21.03 -1.81
CA LEU A 199 -2.73 -21.76 -1.18
C LEU A 199 -3.17 -22.20 0.22
N GLU A 200 -2.81 -23.40 0.65
CA GLU A 200 -3.13 -23.92 1.98
C GLU A 200 -1.87 -24.43 2.69
N ALA A 201 -1.79 -24.19 3.99
CA ALA A 201 -0.78 -24.75 4.88
C ALA A 201 -1.44 -25.28 6.16
N VAL A 202 -0.96 -26.43 6.63
CA VAL A 202 -1.34 -26.97 7.95
C VAL A 202 -0.41 -26.39 8.99
N VAL A 203 -0.88 -25.41 9.74
CA VAL A 203 -0.12 -24.70 10.77
C VAL A 203 -0.45 -25.24 12.16
N PRO A 204 0.41 -25.06 13.18
CA PRO A 204 0.06 -25.42 14.55
C PRO A 204 -1.21 -24.69 15.02
N ASP A 205 -2.05 -25.39 15.78
CA ASP A 205 -3.16 -24.79 16.52
C ASP A 205 -2.70 -24.51 17.96
N TYR A 206 -2.62 -23.22 18.30
CA TYR A 206 -2.20 -22.76 19.62
C TYR A 206 -3.37 -22.57 20.61
N GLY A 207 -4.62 -22.81 20.19
CA GLY A 207 -5.81 -22.71 21.05
C GLY A 207 -6.16 -21.29 21.50
N GLY A 208 -5.70 -20.28 20.76
CA GLY A 208 -5.87 -18.85 21.04
C GLY A 208 -5.67 -18.01 19.79
N SER A 209 -5.08 -16.80 19.95
CA SER A 209 -4.68 -16.01 18.78
C SER A 209 -3.66 -16.80 17.96
N THR A 210 -3.87 -16.81 16.65
CA THR A 210 -2.99 -17.49 15.70
C THR A 210 -2.31 -16.44 14.84
N GLU A 211 -0.98 -16.44 14.86
CA GLU A 211 -0.14 -15.59 14.03
C GLU A 211 0.49 -16.44 12.93
N VAL A 212 0.37 -15.98 11.68
CA VAL A 212 0.96 -16.65 10.52
C VAL A 212 1.54 -15.62 9.58
N ILE A 213 2.81 -15.78 9.24
CA ILE A 213 3.49 -14.95 8.25
C ILE A 213 3.49 -15.72 6.93
N ALA A 214 2.78 -15.22 5.92
CA ALA A 214 2.85 -15.78 4.59
C ALA A 214 4.04 -15.15 3.85
N LYS A 215 4.97 -16.00 3.39
CA LYS A 215 6.03 -15.62 2.44
C LYS A 215 5.72 -16.22 1.08
N VAL A 216 5.29 -15.40 0.12
CA VAL A 216 4.75 -15.83 -1.18
C VAL A 216 5.59 -15.29 -2.33
N VAL A 217 5.94 -16.18 -3.26
CA VAL A 217 6.65 -15.85 -4.50
C VAL A 217 5.66 -15.92 -5.65
N PHE A 218 5.28 -14.75 -6.18
CA PHE A 218 4.31 -14.63 -7.28
C PHE A 218 4.91 -14.99 -8.65
N GLN A 219 6.21 -14.76 -8.81
CA GLN A 219 6.94 -15.01 -10.05
C GLN A 219 8.28 -15.68 -9.73
N GLU A 220 8.65 -16.69 -10.52
CA GLU A 220 9.95 -17.34 -10.45
C GLU A 220 11.09 -16.30 -10.53
N ASP A 221 12.14 -16.47 -9.70
CA ASP A 221 13.28 -15.56 -9.53
C ASP A 221 13.04 -14.22 -8.81
N PHE A 222 11.82 -13.93 -8.35
CA PHE A 222 11.53 -12.76 -7.50
C PHE A 222 11.58 -13.13 -6.00
N PRO A 223 11.88 -12.15 -5.11
CA PRO A 223 11.84 -12.38 -3.68
C PRO A 223 10.42 -12.78 -3.21
N ALA A 224 10.36 -13.45 -2.08
CA ALA A 224 9.09 -13.74 -1.43
C ALA A 224 8.55 -12.47 -0.75
N GLU A 225 7.32 -12.11 -1.07
CA GLU A 225 6.60 -11.03 -0.41
C GLU A 225 6.05 -11.52 0.93
N ARG A 226 6.13 -10.66 1.95
CA ARG A 226 5.75 -10.96 3.34
C ARG A 226 4.40 -10.35 3.68
N PHE A 227 3.53 -11.16 4.28
CA PHE A 227 2.23 -10.74 4.82
C PHE A 227 2.03 -11.34 6.21
N ASP A 228 1.82 -10.51 7.22
CA ASP A 228 1.66 -10.90 8.62
C ASP A 228 0.17 -10.93 8.97
N PHE A 229 -0.37 -12.12 9.24
CA PHE A 229 -1.77 -12.30 9.63
C PHE A 229 -1.89 -12.62 11.12
N ILE A 230 -2.78 -11.92 11.80
CA ILE A 230 -3.13 -12.18 13.20
C ILE A 230 -4.63 -12.49 13.27
N PHE A 231 -4.97 -13.70 13.70
CA PHE A 231 -6.34 -14.16 13.86
C PHE A 231 -6.66 -14.29 15.34
N ALA A 232 -7.52 -13.41 15.85
CA ALA A 232 -8.04 -13.54 17.22
C ALA A 232 -9.08 -14.67 17.33
N GLU A 233 -9.77 -14.96 16.24
CA GLU A 233 -10.83 -15.96 16.12
C GLU A 233 -10.75 -16.66 14.74
N LEU A 234 -11.49 -17.77 14.57
CA LEU A 234 -11.60 -18.43 13.27
C LEU A 234 -12.26 -17.50 12.24
N SER A 235 -11.71 -17.46 11.04
CA SER A 235 -12.29 -16.73 9.92
C SER A 235 -13.61 -17.36 9.50
N ALA A 236 -14.65 -16.54 9.40
CA ALA A 236 -15.94 -16.97 8.90
C ALA A 236 -16.41 -15.98 7.85
N VAL A 237 -16.82 -16.47 6.68
CA VAL A 237 -17.66 -15.69 5.78
C VAL A 237 -18.91 -15.37 6.58
N ALA A 238 -19.20 -14.10 6.82
CA ALA A 238 -20.47 -13.72 7.43
C ALA A 238 -21.57 -14.41 6.61
N ALA A 239 -22.22 -15.41 7.20
CA ALA A 239 -23.38 -16.04 6.58
C ALA A 239 -24.33 -14.88 6.28
N ASP A 240 -24.65 -14.69 5.00
CA ASP A 240 -25.56 -13.68 4.46
C ASP A 240 -26.47 -13.17 5.58
N VAL A 241 -26.17 -11.98 6.13
CA VAL A 241 -26.83 -11.47 7.35
C VAL A 241 -28.22 -11.01 6.95
N GLY A 242 -29.09 -11.97 6.69
CA GLY A 242 -30.53 -11.91 6.82
C GLY A 242 -30.99 -12.14 8.26
N THR A 243 -30.13 -11.92 9.26
CA THR A 243 -30.54 -11.86 10.67
C THR A 243 -29.75 -10.82 11.44
N THR A 244 -30.30 -9.62 11.46
CA THR A 244 -30.06 -8.57 12.46
C THR A 244 -30.19 -9.12 13.88
N PRO A 245 -29.30 -8.73 14.83
CA PRO A 245 -29.63 -8.84 16.23
C PRO A 245 -30.85 -7.97 16.50
N THR A 246 -31.85 -8.56 17.14
CA THR A 246 -33.14 -7.94 17.44
C THR A 246 -32.95 -6.72 18.34
N SER A 247 -32.87 -5.52 17.77
CA SER A 247 -33.34 -4.30 18.41
C SER A 247 -34.56 -3.78 17.64
N VAL A 248 -35.65 -3.73 18.38
CA VAL A 248 -37.01 -3.29 18.05
C VAL A 248 -37.12 -2.23 16.94
N ALA A 249 -37.98 -2.54 15.96
CA ALA A 249 -38.28 -1.76 14.76
C ALA A 249 -38.79 -0.33 15.02
N ALA A 250 -38.24 0.63 14.28
CA ALA A 250 -38.99 1.65 13.53
C ALA A 250 -38.08 2.44 12.57
N SER A 251 -38.60 2.67 11.35
CA SER A 251 -38.26 3.68 10.34
C SER A 251 -36.93 3.61 9.57
N LEU A 252 -37.09 3.74 8.24
CA LEU A 252 -36.27 4.44 7.24
C LEU A 252 -35.01 5.16 7.77
N ASP A 253 -33.91 5.04 7.03
CA ASP A 253 -32.56 5.61 7.25
C ASP A 253 -31.58 4.70 8.00
N ALA A 254 -30.99 3.74 7.28
CA ALA A 254 -29.62 3.33 7.61
C ALA A 254 -28.71 4.55 7.34
N PRO A 255 -27.90 5.02 8.30
CA PRO A 255 -27.05 6.18 8.07
C PRO A 255 -26.11 5.88 6.91
N GLU A 256 -26.06 6.79 5.94
CA GLU A 256 -25.10 6.76 4.84
C GLU A 256 -23.70 6.59 5.43
N ALA A 257 -22.96 5.56 4.98
CA ALA A 257 -21.63 5.29 5.48
C ALA A 257 -20.77 6.55 5.30
N VAL A 258 -20.20 7.06 6.40
CA VAL A 258 -19.42 8.30 6.38
C VAL A 258 -18.29 8.17 5.34
N PRO A 259 -18.24 9.06 4.33
CA PRO A 259 -17.22 9.00 3.29
C PRO A 259 -15.82 8.91 3.91
N LEU A 260 -14.91 8.15 3.28
CA LEU A 260 -13.57 7.96 3.83
C LEU A 260 -12.83 9.30 4.03
N SER A 261 -13.01 10.22 3.08
CA SER A 261 -12.49 11.59 3.17
C SER A 261 -12.96 12.35 4.41
N GLN A 262 -14.15 12.03 4.93
CA GLN A 262 -14.67 12.63 6.16
C GLN A 262 -14.20 11.86 7.41
N ARG A 263 -13.92 10.56 7.31
CA ARG A 263 -13.36 9.76 8.42
C ARG A 263 -11.93 10.15 8.78
N ILE A 264 -11.12 10.57 7.80
CA ILE A 264 -9.72 10.97 8.01
C ILE A 264 -9.56 12.42 8.50
N LEU A 265 -10.64 13.22 8.50
CA LEU A 265 -10.62 14.60 8.97
C LEU A 265 -11.15 14.67 10.41
N PRO A 266 -10.28 14.89 11.41
CA PRO A 266 -10.71 14.99 12.79
C PRO A 266 -11.29 16.38 13.10
N ASP A 267 -12.14 16.45 14.12
CA ASP A 267 -12.42 17.72 14.78
C ASP A 267 -11.15 18.22 15.47
N VAL A 268 -10.72 19.44 15.16
CA VAL A 268 -9.49 20.04 15.69
C VAL A 268 -9.83 21.02 16.83
N PRO A 269 -9.52 20.69 18.10
CA PRO A 269 -9.77 21.59 19.24
C PRO A 269 -9.10 22.95 19.08
N GLU A 270 -9.67 24.03 19.61
CA GLU A 270 -9.08 25.38 19.50
C GLU A 270 -7.77 25.50 20.29
N ASP A 271 -7.71 24.89 21.48
CA ASP A 271 -6.56 24.99 22.38
C ASP A 271 -5.47 23.93 22.09
N ALA A 272 -4.22 24.36 22.16
CA ALA A 272 -3.07 23.52 21.84
C ALA A 272 -2.91 22.30 22.78
N PRO A 273 -3.13 22.41 24.11
CA PRO A 273 -3.09 21.24 24.99
C PRO A 273 -4.14 20.17 24.65
N ALA A 274 -5.37 20.55 24.28
CA ALA A 274 -6.38 19.59 23.85
C ALA A 274 -6.01 18.94 22.51
N ILE A 275 -5.46 19.69 21.55
CA ILE A 275 -4.95 19.07 20.31
C ILE A 275 -3.87 18.02 20.64
N ALA A 276 -2.93 18.33 21.54
CA ALA A 276 -1.90 17.39 21.96
C ALA A 276 -2.50 16.14 22.64
N ALA A 277 -3.56 16.30 23.44
CA ALA A 277 -4.27 15.17 24.04
C ALA A 277 -4.98 14.29 22.99
N GLU A 278 -5.62 14.90 21.98
CA GLU A 278 -6.25 14.16 20.88
C GLU A 278 -5.21 13.33 20.10
N ILE A 279 -4.01 13.88 19.84
CA ILE A 279 -2.91 13.13 19.19
C ILE A 279 -2.53 11.88 20.01
N VAL A 280 -2.44 11.99 21.34
CA VAL A 280 -2.15 10.84 22.23
C VAL A 280 -3.25 9.78 22.17
N ILE A 281 -4.51 10.18 22.00
CA ILE A 281 -5.61 9.21 21.81
C ILE A 281 -5.43 8.43 20.50
N ARG A 282 -4.97 9.07 19.41
CA ARG A 282 -4.80 8.39 18.11
C ARG A 282 -3.60 7.44 18.16
N ASP A 283 -2.56 7.80 18.89
CA ASP A 283 -1.43 6.91 19.19
C ASP A 283 -1.88 5.61 19.88
N GLN A 284 -2.74 5.72 20.90
CA GLN A 284 -3.31 4.55 21.58
C GLN A 284 -4.16 3.69 20.63
N GLN A 285 -4.97 4.32 19.78
CA GLN A 285 -5.77 3.61 18.78
C GLN A 285 -4.88 2.85 17.78
N ILE A 286 -3.80 3.48 17.31
CA ILE A 286 -2.84 2.82 16.40
C ILE A 286 -2.19 1.64 17.11
N GLN A 287 -1.74 1.81 18.35
CA GLN A 287 -1.13 0.74 19.14
C GLN A 287 -2.06 -0.48 19.24
N GLU A 288 -3.31 -0.26 19.64
CA GLU A 288 -4.31 -1.33 19.76
C GLU A 288 -4.57 -2.03 18.41
N MET A 289 -4.55 -1.28 17.30
CA MET A 289 -4.72 -1.83 15.95
C MET A 289 -3.51 -2.67 15.52
N VAL A 290 -2.29 -2.22 15.81
CA VAL A 290 -1.06 -2.98 15.54
C VAL A 290 -1.03 -4.28 16.33
N GLU A 291 -1.37 -4.24 17.62
CA GLU A 291 -1.37 -5.41 18.51
C GLU A 291 -2.38 -6.48 18.06
N ARG A 292 -3.52 -6.09 17.48
CA ARG A 292 -4.54 -7.02 16.98
C ARG A 292 -4.40 -7.37 15.49
N GLY A 293 -3.40 -6.84 14.79
CA GLY A 293 -3.16 -7.08 13.36
C GLY A 293 -4.13 -6.37 12.39
N ALA A 294 -4.83 -5.32 12.84
CA ALA A 294 -5.76 -4.54 12.02
C ALA A 294 -5.03 -3.47 11.19
N PHE A 295 -4.02 -3.87 10.42
CA PHE A 295 -3.10 -2.94 9.77
C PHE A 295 -3.78 -2.01 8.74
N THR A 296 -4.75 -2.53 7.99
CA THR A 296 -5.49 -1.76 6.97
C THR A 296 -6.43 -0.70 7.54
N GLU A 297 -6.61 -0.63 8.86
CA GLU A 297 -7.40 0.42 9.51
C GLU A 297 -6.54 1.54 10.12
N ILE A 298 -5.22 1.30 10.28
CA ILE A 298 -4.29 2.21 10.98
C ILE A 298 -4.23 3.59 10.33
N PHE A 299 -4.40 3.67 9.01
CA PHE A 299 -4.33 4.94 8.28
C PHE A 299 -5.33 5.98 8.79
N ILE A 300 -6.49 5.57 9.33
CA ILE A 300 -7.50 6.50 9.83
C ILE A 300 -6.94 7.31 11.02
N PRO A 301 -6.60 6.72 12.17
CA PRO A 301 -6.02 7.46 13.28
C PRO A 301 -4.66 8.10 12.93
N ALA A 302 -3.87 7.49 12.04
CA ALA A 302 -2.58 8.07 11.61
C ALA A 302 -2.76 9.39 10.85
N LEU A 303 -3.64 9.42 9.84
CA LEU A 303 -3.91 10.63 9.07
C LEU A 303 -4.68 11.68 9.88
N GLN A 304 -5.53 11.27 10.81
CA GLN A 304 -6.13 12.20 11.78
C GLN A 304 -5.06 12.86 12.66
N ALA A 305 -4.14 12.09 13.24
CA ALA A 305 -3.06 12.61 14.06
C ALA A 305 -2.14 13.56 13.28
N LYS A 306 -1.91 13.29 11.99
CA LYS A 306 -1.21 14.19 11.08
C LYS A 306 -1.91 15.55 10.98
N GLU A 307 -3.21 15.59 10.74
CA GLU A 307 -3.98 16.85 10.68
C GLU A 307 -3.93 17.61 12.02
N LEU A 308 -4.09 16.90 13.14
CA LEU A 308 -3.96 17.47 14.48
C LEU A 308 -2.56 18.05 14.73
N ALA A 309 -1.50 17.33 14.36
CA ALA A 309 -0.11 17.76 14.53
C ALA A 309 0.22 19.01 13.72
N LEU A 310 -0.27 19.10 12.48
CA LEU A 310 -0.13 20.30 11.65
C LEU A 310 -0.86 21.50 12.26
N ALA A 311 -2.06 21.30 12.82
CA ALA A 311 -2.78 22.35 13.53
C ALA A 311 -2.06 22.79 14.82
N LEU A 312 -1.51 21.83 15.59
CA LEU A 312 -0.74 22.09 16.80
C LEU A 312 0.45 23.00 16.52
N GLN A 313 1.20 22.74 15.45
CA GLN A 313 2.35 23.54 15.05
C GLN A 313 1.97 25.01 14.74
N GLN A 314 0.77 25.26 14.22
CA GLN A 314 0.29 26.62 13.93
C GLN A 314 -0.16 27.37 15.18
N ARG A 315 -0.64 26.66 16.21
CA ARG A 315 -1.30 27.22 17.40
C ARG A 315 -0.41 27.27 18.66
N GLY A 316 0.80 26.72 18.62
CA GLY A 316 1.75 26.68 19.75
C GLY A 316 2.43 28.01 20.13
N SER A 317 1.74 29.16 20.07
CA SER A 317 2.35 30.48 20.26
C SER A 317 2.94 30.73 21.66
N ASP A 318 2.46 30.04 22.68
CA ASP A 318 2.77 30.32 24.09
C ASP A 318 3.99 29.52 24.61
N LEU A 319 4.61 28.70 23.75
CA LEU A 319 5.79 27.90 24.08
C LEU A 319 7.10 28.69 23.99
N SER A 320 8.09 28.31 24.79
CA SER A 320 9.46 28.83 24.62
C SER A 320 10.03 28.47 23.24
N SER A 321 11.03 29.21 22.76
CA SER A 321 11.67 28.91 21.47
C SER A 321 12.26 27.48 21.40
N ALA A 322 12.74 26.95 22.54
CA ALA A 322 13.25 25.59 22.63
C ALA A 322 12.12 24.55 22.49
N GLN A 323 11.01 24.73 23.21
CA GLN A 323 9.82 23.86 23.10
C GLN A 323 9.21 23.92 21.70
N ASN A 324 9.12 25.10 21.10
CA ASN A 324 8.65 25.28 19.73
C ASN A 324 9.52 24.54 18.69
N ASN A 325 10.82 24.46 18.91
CA ASN A 325 11.71 23.69 18.04
C ASN A 325 11.49 22.17 18.20
N ARG A 326 11.33 21.70 19.44
CA ARG A 326 11.00 20.29 19.76
C ARG A 326 9.70 19.87 19.07
N ILE A 327 8.63 20.68 19.20
CA ILE A 327 7.34 20.41 18.54
C ILE A 327 7.48 20.35 17.02
N ARG A 328 8.21 21.28 16.39
CA ARG A 328 8.39 21.27 14.93
C ARG A 328 9.09 20.01 14.41
N ILE A 329 10.08 19.51 15.14
CA ILE A 329 10.78 18.28 14.80
C ILE A 329 9.84 17.09 14.96
N ALA A 330 9.15 17.00 16.10
CA ALA A 330 8.18 15.94 16.37
C ALA A 330 7.06 15.89 15.33
N VAL A 331 6.47 17.03 14.98
CA VAL A 331 5.41 17.13 13.95
C VAL A 331 5.93 16.66 12.59
N ARG A 332 7.16 17.04 12.20
CA ARG A 332 7.73 16.57 10.92
C ARG A 332 7.89 15.05 10.87
N HIS A 333 8.37 14.44 11.96
CA HIS A 333 8.53 12.99 12.05
C HIS A 333 7.18 12.28 12.10
N LEU A 334 6.23 12.78 12.90
CA LEU A 334 4.87 12.25 12.99
C LEU A 334 4.18 12.28 11.63
N VAL A 335 4.24 13.39 10.89
CA VAL A 335 3.63 13.50 9.55
C VAL A 335 4.22 12.47 8.59
N ARG A 336 5.55 12.30 8.57
CA ARG A 336 6.20 11.29 7.73
C ARG A 336 5.78 9.87 8.12
N ALA A 337 5.79 9.58 9.42
CA ALA A 337 5.41 8.27 9.93
C ALA A 337 3.94 7.95 9.65
N ALA A 338 3.04 8.94 9.72
CA ALA A 338 1.62 8.74 9.40
C ALA A 338 1.39 8.30 7.95
N TYR A 339 2.13 8.86 6.98
CA TYR A 339 2.08 8.41 5.60
C TYR A 339 2.71 7.03 5.38
N LEU A 340 3.75 6.69 6.16
CA LEU A 340 4.33 5.35 6.12
C LEU A 340 3.37 4.32 6.70
N LEU A 341 2.67 4.62 7.80
CA LEU A 341 1.66 3.75 8.39
C LEU A 341 0.45 3.52 7.47
N ASP A 342 0.04 4.54 6.71
CA ASP A 342 -0.96 4.41 5.65
C ASP A 342 -0.50 3.40 4.58
N TRP A 343 0.70 3.61 4.04
CA TRP A 343 1.25 2.74 3.00
C TRP A 343 1.54 1.30 3.48
N TYR A 344 2.24 1.14 4.60
CA TYR A 344 2.63 -0.16 5.13
C TYR A 344 1.45 -0.93 5.71
N GLY A 345 0.43 -0.22 6.21
CA GLY A 345 -0.81 -0.83 6.69
C GLY A 345 -1.52 -1.64 5.60
N ASP A 346 -1.48 -1.16 4.37
CA ASP A 346 -2.04 -1.87 3.21
C ASP A 346 -1.20 -3.08 2.80
N LEU A 347 0.14 -3.03 2.95
CA LEU A 347 1.02 -4.13 2.55
C LEU A 347 1.01 -5.32 3.51
N GLY A 348 0.59 -5.10 4.76
CA GLY A 348 0.49 -6.17 5.75
C GLY A 348 1.83 -6.69 6.28
N ASN A 349 2.94 -6.01 6.03
CA ASN A 349 4.23 -6.36 6.65
C ASN A 349 4.32 -5.74 8.04
N LYS A 350 4.24 -6.56 9.09
CA LYS A 350 4.23 -6.08 10.47
C LYS A 350 5.52 -5.35 10.85
N ASN A 351 6.67 -5.79 10.34
CA ASN A 351 7.95 -5.17 10.66
C ASN A 351 8.00 -3.71 10.17
N ASP A 352 7.56 -3.46 8.94
CA ASP A 352 7.49 -2.11 8.37
C ASP A 352 6.50 -1.22 9.14
N VAL A 353 5.36 -1.79 9.56
CA VAL A 353 4.35 -1.11 10.40
C VAL A 353 4.94 -0.76 11.77
N ASP A 354 5.63 -1.70 12.43
CA ASP A 354 6.24 -1.49 13.74
C ASP A 354 7.35 -0.43 13.70
N ASP A 355 8.19 -0.43 12.66
CA ASP A 355 9.23 0.59 12.46
C ASP A 355 8.63 1.99 12.27
N ALA A 356 7.60 2.11 11.41
CA ALA A 356 6.89 3.36 11.21
C ALA A 356 6.18 3.82 12.50
N TYR A 357 5.57 2.89 13.23
CA TYR A 357 4.92 3.17 14.50
C TYR A 357 5.91 3.62 15.57
N GLY A 358 7.11 3.03 15.63
CA GLY A 358 8.17 3.46 16.57
C GLY A 358 8.52 4.94 16.41
N ILE A 359 8.65 5.42 15.16
CA ILE A 359 8.88 6.84 14.86
C ILE A 359 7.66 7.70 15.24
N PHE A 360 6.46 7.20 14.94
CA PHE A 360 5.21 7.88 15.26
C PHE A 360 5.04 8.06 16.77
N GLY A 361 5.07 6.98 17.55
CA GLY A 361 4.90 6.97 19.01
C GLY A 361 5.98 7.75 19.75
N ALA A 362 7.24 7.72 19.27
CA ALA A 362 8.30 8.58 19.81
C ALA A 362 8.00 10.07 19.60
N SER A 363 7.44 10.43 18.44
CA SER A 363 7.04 11.81 18.14
C SER A 363 5.86 12.26 19.00
N VAL A 364 4.88 11.39 19.22
CA VAL A 364 3.74 11.65 20.11
C VAL A 364 4.21 11.81 21.56
N SER A 365 5.13 10.97 22.02
CA SER A 365 5.72 11.06 23.37
C SER A 365 6.43 12.39 23.60
N GLU A 366 7.14 12.90 22.59
CA GLU A 366 7.79 14.21 22.64
C GLU A 366 6.77 15.35 22.72
N ILE A 367 5.70 15.30 21.91
CA ILE A 367 4.59 16.28 21.95
C ILE A 367 3.94 16.28 23.35
N LYS A 368 3.60 15.10 23.87
CA LYS A 368 3.01 14.92 25.20
C LYS A 368 3.90 15.52 26.28
N THR A 369 5.20 15.27 26.21
CA THR A 369 6.17 15.79 27.19
C THR A 369 6.16 17.31 27.21
N VAL A 370 6.29 17.97 26.06
CA VAL A 370 6.29 19.45 25.97
C VAL A 370 5.02 20.07 26.54
N TYR A 371 3.84 19.51 26.23
CA TYR A 371 2.56 20.05 26.71
C TYR A 371 2.22 19.66 28.15
N SER A 372 2.85 18.62 28.71
CA SER A 372 2.77 18.31 30.15
C SER A 372 3.64 19.24 31.01
N GLU A 373 4.80 19.68 30.49
CA GLU A 373 5.69 20.64 31.17
C GLU A 373 5.05 22.03 31.33
N THR A 374 4.12 22.40 30.43
CA THR A 374 3.37 23.67 30.49
C THR A 374 2.20 23.66 31.47
N VAL A 375 1.75 22.49 31.91
CA VAL A 375 0.68 22.32 32.91
C VAL A 375 1.31 21.86 34.24
N GLY A 376 2.20 22.69 34.81
CA GLY A 376 2.72 22.54 36.17
C GLY A 376 1.88 23.33 37.19
N PRO A 377 1.88 22.95 38.49
CA PRO A 377 0.85 23.28 39.49
C PRO A 377 0.54 24.76 39.73
#